data_AF-A0A7L0KAF2-F1
#
_entry.id   AF-A0A7L0KAF2-F1
#
_cell.length_a   1.000
_cell.length_b   1.000
_cell.length_c   1.000
_cell.angle_alpha   90.00
_cell.angle_beta   90.00
_cell.angle_gamma   90.00
#
_symmetry.space_group_name_H-M   'P 1'
#
loop_
_entity.id
_entity.type
_entity.pdbx_description
1 polymer ?
#
loop_
_entity_poly.entity_id
_entity_poly.type
_entity_poly.pdbx_seq_one_letter_code
_entity_poly.pdbx_strand_id
1 'polypeptide(L)'
;MTQAEIKLCSLLLQEHFGEIVEKIGTYLIKTGTQPLRMIVNDTGLSLDQQVKKALCVLIQHNLVTYQLQKRGFVEYEAQCKRVLRILRYPRYIYTAKTLYSDTGELIVEELLLNGKMTMSAVVRKVADRLTETMEDGKTMDYTDVSNTFVRLADTHFVQRCPLVPEAPETPDVPPPPAPTLVINEKDMYTVPRVNLVGKGKRRRSCDEEENGERKAKKQKQDAEGTEEPPPDDGIYWQVNIDRFHQHFRDQGIVSAVANRMDQTSSEIVRTMLRMSEVTTSSSAPYTQPLSSNEIFRSLPAGYNIVKQVLDQYLTLLADDPLEFVGKSGDSGGGMYIVNILYGNEFKTVWASSPFLASSLHLLIYFPFSLRFGSRCARIFRLLLRKKHLEQKQVEDFAMIPAKEAKDMLYKMLSENFVSLQEIPKTPDHAPSRTFYLYTVNVLSSARMLLHRCYKSVANLIERRQYETKENKRLLEKSQRVEAILASMQATGAEDVQLQEIEEMITAPERQQLENLKRNVNKIDASENQVDETIFVLESFIESTVKKP
;
A
#
# COMPACT_ATOMS: atom_id res chain seq x y z
N MET A 1 11.41 16.70 2.29
CA MET A 1 11.00 15.55 3.13
C MET A 1 10.83 16.01 4.55
N THR A 2 9.86 15.47 5.27
CA THR A 2 9.61 15.80 6.68
C THR A 2 10.43 14.89 7.59
N GLN A 3 10.80 15.38 8.77
CA GLN A 3 11.52 14.56 9.76
C GLN A 3 10.71 13.33 10.19
N ALA A 4 9.37 13.42 10.20
CA ALA A 4 8.49 12.30 10.51
C ALA A 4 8.60 11.16 9.49
N GLU A 5 8.66 11.47 8.19
CA GLU A 5 8.86 10.47 7.13
C GLU A 5 10.20 9.74 7.29
N ILE A 6 11.28 10.50 7.55
CA ILE A 6 12.62 9.94 7.73
C ILE A 6 12.65 8.99 8.94
N LYS A 7 12.04 9.41 10.06
CA LYS A 7 11.97 8.58 11.26
C LYS A 7 11.15 7.30 11.04
N LEU A 8 10.03 7.40 10.33
CA LEU A 8 9.21 6.24 9.99
C LEU A 8 9.96 5.27 9.04
N CYS A 9 10.63 5.81 8.01
CA CYS A 9 11.46 4.99 7.11
C CYS A 9 12.58 4.26 7.85
N SER A 10 13.24 4.94 8.79
CA SER A 10 14.28 4.34 9.65
C SER A 10 13.72 3.15 10.44
N LEU A 11 12.57 3.30 11.10
CA LEU A 11 11.93 2.22 11.85
C LEU A 11 11.54 1.03 10.96
N LEU A 12 10.95 1.29 9.79
CA LEU A 12 10.56 0.24 8.85
C LEU A 12 11.78 -0.53 8.30
N LEU A 13 12.84 0.18 7.93
CA LEU A 13 14.07 -0.48 7.45
C LEU A 13 14.73 -1.30 8.55
N GLN A 14 14.71 -0.81 9.79
CA GLN A 14 15.26 -1.53 10.94
C GLN A 14 14.52 -2.83 11.22
N GLU A 15 13.18 -2.79 11.17
CA GLU A 15 12.33 -3.95 11.49
C GLU A 15 12.42 -5.05 10.42
N HIS A 16 12.47 -4.69 9.14
CA HIS A 16 12.49 -5.67 8.05
C HIS A 16 13.91 -6.12 7.63
N PHE A 17 14.91 -5.23 7.68
CA PHE A 17 16.24 -5.49 7.12
C PHE A 17 17.39 -5.36 8.13
N GLY A 18 17.11 -4.84 9.33
CA GLY A 18 18.10 -4.67 10.39
C GLY A 18 18.88 -3.34 10.34
N GLU A 19 19.75 -3.15 11.34
CA GLU A 19 20.40 -1.85 11.63
C GLU A 19 21.37 -1.38 10.55
N ILE A 20 22.10 -2.29 9.89
CA ILE A 20 23.10 -1.93 8.87
C ILE A 20 22.42 -1.34 7.63
N VAL A 21 21.32 -1.98 7.20
CA VAL A 21 20.53 -1.56 6.04
C VAL A 21 19.79 -0.26 6.34
N GLU A 22 19.27 -0.12 7.57
CA GLU A 22 18.65 1.11 8.05
C GLU A 22 19.60 2.31 7.98
N LYS A 23 20.84 2.20 8.49
CA LYS A 23 21.80 3.31 8.45
C LYS A 23 22.06 3.82 7.04
N ILE A 24 22.24 2.90 6.08
CA ILE A 24 22.51 3.24 4.68
C ILE A 24 21.26 3.83 4.01
N GLY A 25 20.09 3.22 4.21
CA GLY A 25 18.83 3.71 3.65
C GLY A 25 18.46 5.09 4.20
N THR A 26 18.55 5.30 5.51
CA THR A 26 18.29 6.59 6.17
C THR A 26 19.30 7.65 5.73
N TYR A 27 20.58 7.30 5.51
CA TYR A 27 21.57 8.20 4.94
C TYR A 27 21.16 8.66 3.54
N LEU A 28 20.88 7.73 2.63
CA LEU A 28 20.46 8.05 1.25
C LEU A 28 19.17 8.89 1.20
N ILE A 29 18.20 8.62 2.09
CA ILE A 29 16.97 9.42 2.17
C ILE A 29 17.26 10.87 2.61
N LYS A 30 18.26 11.09 3.46
CA LYS A 30 18.64 12.42 3.97
C LYS A 30 19.51 13.21 2.99
N THR A 31 20.49 12.56 2.37
CA THR A 31 21.51 13.21 1.52
C THR A 31 21.17 13.19 0.04
N GLY A 32 20.20 12.38 -0.39
CA GLY A 32 19.79 12.24 -1.79
C GLY A 32 20.70 11.30 -2.58
N THR A 33 20.90 11.59 -3.86
CA THR A 33 21.71 10.79 -4.79
C THR A 33 23.19 10.82 -4.40
N GLN A 34 23.79 9.66 -4.13
CA GLN A 34 25.19 9.57 -3.70
C GLN A 34 25.94 8.42 -4.38
N PRO A 35 27.25 8.58 -4.68
CA PRO A 35 28.09 7.51 -5.19
C PRO A 35 28.58 6.59 -4.05
N LEU A 36 28.96 5.35 -4.41
CA LEU A 36 29.38 4.32 -3.45
C LEU A 36 30.47 4.79 -2.45
N ARG A 37 31.47 5.55 -2.93
CA ARG A 37 32.59 6.02 -2.10
C ARG A 37 32.14 6.99 -0.99
N MET A 38 31.19 7.87 -1.28
CA MET A 38 30.66 8.82 -0.30
C MET A 38 29.83 8.12 0.76
N ILE A 39 29.04 7.12 0.35
CA ILE A 39 28.26 6.28 1.28
C ILE A 39 29.19 5.61 2.29
N VAL A 40 30.32 5.05 1.85
CA VAL A 40 31.28 4.40 2.76
C VAL A 40 31.93 5.40 3.71
N ASN A 41 32.41 6.54 3.20
CA ASN A 41 33.09 7.54 4.01
C ASN A 41 32.19 8.12 5.10
N ASP A 42 30.93 8.41 4.77
CA ASP A 42 30.01 9.08 5.69
C ASP A 42 29.32 8.12 6.67
N THR A 43 29.14 6.85 6.30
CA THR A 43 28.56 5.84 7.20
C THR A 43 29.59 5.16 8.09
N GLY A 44 30.88 5.19 7.72
CA GLY A 44 31.96 4.51 8.44
C GLY A 44 31.86 2.98 8.42
N LEU A 45 31.05 2.41 7.52
CA LEU A 45 30.81 0.97 7.39
C LEU A 45 31.80 0.30 6.42
N SER A 46 31.98 -1.01 6.53
CA SER A 46 32.89 -1.73 5.64
C SER A 46 32.31 -1.88 4.22
N LEU A 47 33.11 -1.50 3.20
CA LEU A 47 32.66 -1.43 1.81
C LEU A 47 32.15 -2.79 1.27
N ASP A 48 32.95 -3.85 1.38
CA ASP A 48 32.63 -5.14 0.76
C ASP A 48 31.62 -5.98 1.54
N GLN A 49 31.70 -6.00 2.86
CA GLN A 49 30.86 -6.88 3.67
C GLN A 49 29.53 -6.26 4.06
N GLN A 50 29.47 -4.94 4.27
CA GLN A 50 28.27 -4.27 4.79
C GLN A 50 27.60 -3.44 3.71
N VAL A 51 28.31 -2.48 3.10
CA VAL A 51 27.68 -1.50 2.19
C VAL A 51 27.19 -2.16 0.91
N LYS A 52 28.01 -2.99 0.24
CA LYS A 52 27.57 -3.72 -0.97
C LYS A 52 26.40 -4.66 -0.69
N LYS A 53 26.43 -5.41 0.42
CA LYS A 53 25.33 -6.32 0.79
C LYS A 53 24.04 -5.57 1.09
N ALA A 54 24.12 -4.47 1.84
CA ALA A 54 22.97 -3.65 2.16
C ALA A 54 22.37 -2.99 0.92
N LEU A 55 23.19 -2.42 0.03
CA LEU A 55 22.72 -1.87 -1.24
C LEU A 55 22.09 -2.95 -2.13
N CYS A 56 22.67 -4.16 -2.17
CA CYS A 56 22.08 -5.28 -2.89
C CYS A 56 20.67 -5.63 -2.37
N VAL A 57 20.50 -5.73 -1.05
CA VAL A 57 19.18 -5.98 -0.43
C VAL A 57 18.18 -4.86 -0.75
N LEU A 58 18.61 -3.60 -0.68
CA LEU A 58 17.73 -2.45 -0.99
C LEU A 58 17.32 -2.41 -2.47
N ILE A 59 18.23 -2.74 -3.40
CA ILE A 59 17.96 -2.80 -4.84
C ILE A 59 17.06 -4.01 -5.18
N GLN A 60 17.25 -5.14 -4.48
CA GLN A 60 16.42 -6.32 -4.62
C GLN A 60 14.94 -6.04 -4.27
N HIS A 61 14.69 -5.21 -3.25
CA HIS A 61 13.34 -4.81 -2.84
C HIS A 61 12.82 -3.55 -3.54
N ASN A 62 13.54 -3.03 -4.56
CA ASN A 62 13.23 -1.79 -5.28
C ASN A 62 13.10 -0.55 -4.38
N LEU A 63 13.81 -0.52 -3.25
CA LEU A 63 13.83 0.63 -2.34
C LEU A 63 14.85 1.68 -2.78
N VAL A 64 15.90 1.24 -3.47
CA VAL A 64 16.96 2.07 -4.04
C VAL A 64 17.03 1.83 -5.55
N THR A 65 17.07 2.92 -6.31
CA THR A 65 17.40 2.91 -7.74
C THR A 65 18.83 3.36 -7.95
N TYR A 66 19.44 2.93 -9.04
CA TYR A 66 20.78 3.38 -9.42
C TYR A 66 20.73 3.98 -10.83
N GLN A 67 21.56 5.00 -11.06
CA GLN A 67 21.70 5.65 -12.36
C GLN A 67 23.18 5.84 -12.69
N LEU A 68 23.50 5.75 -13.97
CA LEU A 68 24.87 5.90 -14.47
C LEU A 68 25.07 7.35 -14.93
N GLN A 69 25.92 8.09 -14.21
CA GLN A 69 26.25 9.48 -14.54
C GLN A 69 27.14 9.55 -15.79
N LYS A 70 27.14 10.70 -16.47
CA LYS A 70 27.95 10.95 -17.69
C LYS A 70 29.46 10.70 -17.51
N ARG A 71 29.95 10.69 -16.27
CA ARG A 71 31.36 10.44 -15.90
C ARG A 71 31.67 8.98 -15.59
N GLY A 72 30.72 8.05 -15.77
CA GLY A 72 30.92 6.61 -15.55
C GLY A 72 30.80 6.15 -14.09
N PHE A 73 30.36 7.01 -13.17
CA PHE A 73 30.08 6.63 -11.78
C PHE A 73 28.61 6.26 -11.60
N VAL A 74 28.36 5.27 -10.74
CA VAL A 74 27.01 4.84 -10.36
C VAL A 74 26.58 5.62 -9.13
N GLU A 75 25.44 6.30 -9.23
CA GLU A 75 24.80 6.98 -8.11
C GLU A 75 23.57 6.20 -7.66
N TYR A 76 23.39 6.12 -6.35
CA TYR A 76 22.27 5.44 -5.71
C TYR A 76 21.29 6.47 -5.16
N GLU A 77 20.01 6.25 -5.41
CA GLU A 77 18.91 7.10 -4.96
C GLU A 77 17.89 6.26 -4.19
N ALA A 78 17.58 6.66 -2.95
CA ALA A 78 16.55 6.01 -2.16
C ALA A 78 15.16 6.60 -2.42
N GLN A 79 14.19 5.74 -2.73
CA GLN A 79 12.81 6.13 -2.95
C GLN A 79 12.02 6.13 -1.64
N CYS A 80 12.00 7.27 -0.95
CA CYS A 80 11.32 7.42 0.35
C CYS A 80 9.84 6.96 0.31
N LYS A 81 9.08 7.36 -0.73
CA LYS A 81 7.68 6.93 -0.90
C LYS A 81 7.55 5.41 -0.95
N ARG A 82 8.46 4.72 -1.63
CA ARG A 82 8.44 3.26 -1.79
C ARG A 82 8.74 2.53 -0.49
N VAL A 83 9.59 3.09 0.38
CA VAL A 83 9.84 2.58 1.74
C VAL A 83 8.58 2.71 2.60
N LEU A 84 7.90 3.86 2.55
CA LEU A 84 6.62 4.04 3.26
C LEU A 84 5.52 3.07 2.79
N ARG A 85 5.60 2.54 1.56
CA ARG A 85 4.66 1.52 1.07
C ARG A 85 4.78 0.16 1.75
N ILE A 86 5.88 -0.11 2.47
CA ILE A 86 6.03 -1.36 3.24
C ILE A 86 4.90 -1.51 4.26
N LEU A 87 4.48 -0.39 4.87
CA LEU A 87 3.32 -0.30 5.76
C LEU A 87 2.04 -0.90 5.16
N ARG A 88 1.88 -0.84 3.84
CA ARG A 88 0.67 -1.25 3.12
C ARG A 88 0.68 -2.72 2.70
N TYR A 89 1.76 -3.46 2.94
CA TYR A 89 1.90 -4.85 2.49
C TYR A 89 0.74 -5.74 2.95
N PRO A 90 0.29 -5.70 4.22
CA PRO A 90 -0.86 -6.51 4.66
C PRO A 90 -2.13 -6.23 3.85
N ARG A 91 -2.36 -4.96 3.49
CA ARG A 91 -3.53 -4.56 2.70
C ARG A 91 -3.44 -5.05 1.25
N TYR A 92 -2.26 -5.03 0.63
CA TYR A 92 -2.08 -5.58 -0.72
C TYR A 92 -2.36 -7.08 -0.74
N ILE A 93 -1.82 -7.82 0.23
CA ILE A 93 -2.00 -9.27 0.39
C ILE A 93 -3.49 -9.61 0.57
N TYR A 94 -4.18 -8.91 1.49
CA TYR A 94 -5.61 -9.11 1.72
C TYR A 94 -6.47 -8.82 0.47
N THR A 95 -6.09 -7.82 -0.30
CA THR A 95 -6.80 -7.48 -1.55
C THR A 95 -6.57 -8.54 -2.62
N ALA A 96 -5.35 -9.06 -2.72
CA ALA A 96 -5.05 -10.17 -3.62
C ALA A 96 -5.85 -11.44 -3.24
N LYS A 97 -5.97 -11.74 -1.95
CA LYS A 97 -6.84 -12.82 -1.44
C LYS A 97 -8.29 -12.64 -1.87
N THR A 98 -8.81 -11.43 -1.74
CA THR A 98 -10.22 -11.11 -2.07
C THR A 98 -10.52 -11.27 -3.56
N LEU A 99 -9.57 -10.95 -4.44
CA LEU A 99 -9.76 -10.99 -5.90
C LEU A 99 -9.38 -12.34 -6.53
N TYR A 100 -8.37 -13.04 -5.98
CA TYR A 100 -7.73 -14.19 -6.62
C TYR A 100 -7.59 -15.42 -5.71
N SER A 101 -8.30 -15.47 -4.58
CA SER A 101 -8.23 -16.54 -3.57
C SER A 101 -6.85 -16.67 -2.91
N ASP A 102 -6.65 -17.72 -2.11
CA ASP A 102 -5.42 -17.98 -1.35
C ASP A 102 -4.20 -18.16 -2.27
N THR A 103 -4.38 -18.63 -3.51
CA THR A 103 -3.29 -18.71 -4.49
C THR A 103 -2.74 -17.34 -4.86
N GLY A 104 -3.61 -16.36 -5.12
CA GLY A 104 -3.19 -15.00 -5.43
C GLY A 104 -2.61 -14.26 -4.22
N GLU A 105 -3.10 -14.55 -3.02
CA GLU A 105 -2.55 -14.06 -1.76
C GLU A 105 -1.07 -14.41 -1.62
N LEU A 106 -0.74 -15.70 -1.74
CA LEU A 106 0.63 -16.19 -1.58
C LEU A 106 1.57 -15.73 -2.68
N ILE A 107 1.09 -15.59 -3.94
CA ILE A 107 1.89 -15.03 -5.04
C ILE A 107 2.32 -13.60 -4.69
N VAL A 108 1.38 -12.76 -4.25
CA VAL A 108 1.68 -11.36 -3.91
C VAL A 108 2.53 -11.27 -2.64
N GLU A 109 2.28 -12.11 -1.64
CA GLU A 109 3.11 -12.20 -0.44
C GLU A 109 4.57 -12.53 -0.77
N GLU A 110 4.83 -13.58 -1.55
CA GLU A 110 6.20 -13.97 -1.93
C GLU A 110 6.91 -12.90 -2.74
N LEU A 111 6.20 -12.21 -3.65
CA LEU A 111 6.76 -11.10 -4.42
C LEU A 111 7.07 -9.88 -3.53
N LEU A 112 6.23 -9.55 -2.56
CA LEU A 112 6.47 -8.41 -1.66
C LEU A 112 7.62 -8.66 -0.67
N LEU A 113 7.72 -9.88 -0.13
CA LEU A 113 8.71 -10.26 0.87
C LEU A 113 10.10 -10.51 0.27
N ASN A 114 10.19 -11.07 -0.94
CA ASN A 114 11.48 -11.35 -1.59
C ASN A 114 11.90 -10.26 -2.60
N GLY A 115 10.99 -9.35 -2.98
CA GLY A 115 11.22 -8.29 -3.96
C GLY A 115 11.11 -8.77 -5.41
N LYS A 116 12.24 -9.07 -6.04
CA LYS A 116 12.31 -9.53 -7.44
C LYS A 116 12.40 -11.04 -7.51
N MET A 117 11.48 -11.68 -8.20
CA MET A 117 11.52 -13.13 -8.42
C MET A 117 11.15 -13.51 -9.84
N THR A 118 11.67 -14.63 -10.32
CA THR A 118 11.25 -15.24 -11.59
C THR A 118 9.91 -15.96 -11.41
N MET A 119 9.17 -16.16 -12.50
CA MET A 119 7.86 -16.82 -12.46
C MET A 119 8.00 -18.26 -11.95
N SER A 120 8.99 -19.00 -12.43
CA SER A 120 9.28 -20.37 -12.02
C SER A 120 9.55 -20.48 -10.51
N ALA A 121 10.28 -19.52 -9.94
CA ALA A 121 10.59 -19.50 -8.51
C ALA A 121 9.35 -19.21 -7.66
N VAL A 122 8.49 -18.27 -8.09
CA VAL A 122 7.24 -17.95 -7.41
C VAL A 122 6.28 -19.15 -7.44
N VAL A 123 6.05 -19.73 -8.62
CA VAL A 123 5.14 -20.88 -8.80
C VAL A 123 5.57 -22.05 -7.93
N ARG A 124 6.88 -22.36 -7.90
CA ARG A 124 7.44 -23.43 -7.06
C ARG A 124 7.17 -23.18 -5.58
N LYS A 125 7.57 -22.01 -5.05
CA LYS A 125 7.40 -21.68 -3.63
C LYS A 125 5.92 -21.67 -3.20
N VAL A 126 5.05 -21.08 -4.02
CA VAL A 126 3.61 -20.99 -3.71
C VAL A 126 2.98 -22.38 -3.71
N ALA A 127 3.30 -23.23 -4.68
CA ALA A 127 2.79 -24.59 -4.71
C ALA A 127 3.29 -25.44 -3.54
N ASP A 128 4.55 -25.27 -3.13
CA ASP A 128 5.11 -25.95 -1.95
C ASP A 128 4.36 -25.51 -0.67
N ARG A 129 4.21 -24.20 -0.44
CA ARG A 129 3.47 -23.65 0.72
C ARG A 129 1.99 -24.03 0.76
N LEU A 130 1.32 -24.06 -0.39
CA LEU A 130 -0.08 -24.51 -0.46
C LEU A 130 -0.22 -26.01 -0.20
N THR A 131 0.76 -26.80 -0.63
CA THR A 131 0.70 -28.25 -0.40
C THR A 131 0.90 -28.61 1.07
N GLU A 132 1.55 -27.73 1.85
CA GLU A 132 1.65 -27.83 3.32
C GLU A 132 0.32 -27.51 4.04
N THR A 133 -0.54 -26.67 3.46
CA THR A 133 -1.85 -26.34 4.06
C THR A 133 -2.98 -27.29 3.65
N MET A 134 -2.76 -28.14 2.63
CA MET A 134 -3.72 -29.12 2.14
C MET A 134 -3.67 -30.44 2.93
N GLU A 135 -4.83 -31.11 3.03
CA GLU A 135 -4.98 -32.45 3.62
C GLU A 135 -4.04 -33.49 2.98
N ASP A 136 -3.73 -34.55 3.74
CA ASP A 136 -2.82 -35.60 3.28
C ASP A 136 -3.32 -36.32 2.01
N GLY A 137 -2.57 -36.16 0.91
CA GLY A 137 -2.78 -36.83 -0.37
C GLY A 137 -3.11 -35.87 -1.52
N LYS A 138 -3.51 -34.62 -1.23
CA LYS A 138 -3.73 -33.58 -2.25
C LYS A 138 -2.48 -32.72 -2.41
N THR A 139 -2.02 -32.57 -3.65
CA THR A 139 -0.90 -31.71 -4.01
C THR A 139 -1.40 -30.55 -4.85
N MET A 140 -0.82 -29.37 -4.68
CA MET A 140 -1.11 -28.25 -5.56
C MET A 140 -0.37 -28.40 -6.89
N ASP A 141 -1.09 -28.30 -7.99
CA ASP A 141 -0.52 -28.39 -9.33
C ASP A 141 0.04 -27.03 -9.76
N TYR A 142 1.23 -27.04 -10.38
CA TYR A 142 1.89 -25.81 -10.85
C TYR A 142 1.09 -25.08 -11.94
N THR A 143 0.23 -25.81 -12.67
CA THR A 143 -0.64 -25.25 -13.71
C THR A 143 -1.65 -24.27 -13.12
N ASP A 144 -2.25 -24.58 -11.97
CA ASP A 144 -3.27 -23.74 -11.35
C ASP A 144 -2.67 -22.45 -10.80
N VAL A 145 -1.47 -22.54 -10.22
CA VAL A 145 -0.69 -21.38 -9.76
C VAL A 145 -0.19 -20.55 -10.95
N SER A 146 0.20 -21.18 -12.05
CA SER A 146 0.59 -20.48 -13.28
C SER A 146 -0.61 -19.73 -13.88
N ASN A 147 -1.79 -20.36 -13.93
CA ASN A 147 -3.01 -19.75 -14.42
C ASN A 147 -3.42 -18.53 -13.58
N THR A 148 -3.29 -18.60 -12.25
CA THR A 148 -3.57 -17.45 -11.38
C THR A 148 -2.54 -16.33 -11.57
N PHE A 149 -1.26 -16.66 -11.75
CA PHE A 149 -0.20 -15.71 -12.07
C PHE A 149 -0.45 -14.99 -13.40
N VAL A 150 -0.87 -15.71 -14.45
CA VAL A 150 -1.23 -15.12 -15.75
C VAL A 150 -2.39 -14.14 -15.59
N ARG A 151 -3.46 -14.52 -14.86
CA ARG A 151 -4.58 -13.60 -14.58
C ARG A 151 -4.14 -12.34 -13.82
N LEU A 152 -3.20 -12.47 -12.88
CA LEU A 152 -2.63 -11.33 -12.13
C LEU A 152 -1.80 -10.40 -13.03
N ALA A 153 -1.09 -10.95 -14.00
CA ALA A 153 -0.36 -10.19 -15.00
C ALA A 153 -1.30 -9.49 -15.99
N ASP A 154 -2.32 -10.19 -16.49
CA ASP A 154 -3.33 -9.66 -17.41
C ASP A 154 -4.13 -8.48 -16.82
N THR A 155 -4.32 -8.49 -15.50
CA THR A 155 -5.01 -7.43 -14.75
C THR A 155 -4.06 -6.37 -14.18
N HIS A 156 -2.78 -6.44 -14.56
CA HIS A 156 -1.71 -5.51 -14.24
C HIS A 156 -1.36 -5.39 -12.74
N PHE A 157 -1.74 -6.35 -11.89
CA PHE A 157 -1.34 -6.37 -10.47
C PHE A 157 0.12 -6.81 -10.29
N VAL A 158 0.63 -7.58 -11.25
CA VAL A 158 2.02 -8.02 -11.32
C VAL A 158 2.61 -7.52 -12.64
N GLN A 159 3.83 -7.02 -12.59
CA GLN A 159 4.53 -6.45 -13.75
C GLN A 159 5.98 -6.89 -13.79
N ARG A 160 6.56 -6.96 -14.99
CA ARG A 160 7.99 -7.24 -15.13
C ARG A 160 8.83 -6.09 -14.58
N CYS A 161 10.00 -6.44 -14.04
CA CYS A 161 11.01 -5.46 -13.67
C CYS A 161 11.68 -4.87 -14.93
N PRO A 162 12.25 -3.67 -14.83
CA PRO A 162 13.11 -3.12 -15.88
C PRO A 162 14.19 -4.13 -16.26
N LEU A 163 14.32 -4.42 -17.55
CA LEU A 163 15.25 -5.42 -18.08
C LEU A 163 16.62 -4.78 -18.31
N VAL A 164 17.66 -5.59 -18.19
CA VAL A 164 18.97 -5.25 -18.77
C VAL A 164 18.81 -5.40 -20.29
N PRO A 165 19.08 -4.36 -21.10
CA PRO A 165 19.13 -4.52 -22.54
C PRO A 165 20.12 -5.62 -22.87
N GLU A 166 19.75 -6.55 -23.75
CA GLU A 166 20.72 -7.44 -24.38
C GLU A 166 21.73 -6.56 -25.10
N ALA A 167 22.92 -6.39 -24.52
CA ALA A 167 24.00 -5.72 -25.20
C ALA A 167 24.34 -6.60 -26.42
N PRO A 168 24.50 -6.03 -27.63
CA PRO A 168 25.13 -6.79 -28.70
C PRO A 168 26.50 -7.22 -28.17
N GLU A 169 26.77 -8.52 -28.18
CA GLU A 169 28.08 -9.08 -27.86
C GLU A 169 29.11 -8.60 -28.90
N THR A 170 29.50 -7.33 -28.85
CA THR A 170 30.69 -6.85 -29.54
C THR A 170 31.86 -7.02 -28.58
N PRO A 171 32.84 -7.89 -28.89
CA PRO A 171 33.91 -8.29 -27.97
C PRO A 171 34.88 -7.16 -27.56
N ASP A 172 34.76 -5.95 -28.11
CA ASP A 172 35.76 -4.88 -27.99
C ASP A 172 35.39 -3.71 -27.04
N VAL A 173 34.26 -3.77 -26.32
CA VAL A 173 33.88 -2.71 -25.36
C VAL A 173 33.90 -3.26 -23.93
N PRO A 174 34.68 -2.68 -22.98
CA PRO A 174 34.64 -3.10 -21.58
C PRO A 174 33.22 -2.96 -21.02
N PRO A 175 32.75 -3.92 -20.20
CA PRO A 175 31.39 -3.89 -19.69
C PRO A 175 31.15 -2.60 -18.90
N PRO A 176 30.00 -1.93 -19.08
CA PRO A 176 29.69 -0.73 -18.33
C PRO A 176 29.66 -1.04 -16.83
N PRO A 177 30.04 -0.08 -15.95
CA PRO A 177 30.12 -0.30 -14.52
C PRO A 177 28.78 -0.68 -13.86
N ALA A 178 27.66 -0.39 -14.51
CA ALA A 178 26.35 -0.99 -14.23
C ALA A 178 25.50 -1.04 -15.52
N PRO A 179 24.63 -2.04 -15.69
CA PRO A 179 23.71 -2.08 -16.83
C PRO A 179 22.66 -0.96 -16.72
N THR A 180 22.38 -0.26 -17.81
CA THR A 180 21.28 0.72 -17.83
C THR A 180 19.98 -0.03 -18.07
N LEU A 181 19.12 -0.12 -17.06
CA LEU A 181 17.85 -0.85 -17.16
C LEU A 181 16.85 -0.09 -18.04
N VAL A 182 16.21 -0.77 -18.98
CA VAL A 182 15.19 -0.20 -19.86
C VAL A 182 13.86 -0.91 -19.64
N ILE A 183 12.78 -0.13 -19.60
CA ILE A 183 11.42 -0.65 -19.51
C ILE A 183 10.88 -0.78 -20.93
N ASN A 184 10.60 -2.00 -21.38
CA ASN A 184 9.86 -2.23 -22.61
C ASN A 184 8.36 -2.29 -22.30
N GLU A 185 7.60 -1.25 -22.65
CA GLU A 185 6.17 -1.14 -22.32
C GLU A 185 5.33 -2.29 -22.89
N LYS A 186 5.73 -2.85 -24.04
CA LYS A 186 5.01 -3.94 -24.71
C LYS A 186 5.13 -5.28 -23.97
N ASP A 187 6.25 -5.51 -23.29
CA ASP A 187 6.53 -6.80 -22.65
C ASP A 187 6.16 -6.82 -21.16
N MET A 188 5.81 -5.66 -20.59
CA MET A 188 5.62 -5.44 -19.14
C MET A 188 4.62 -6.41 -18.50
N TYR A 189 3.58 -6.79 -19.25
CA TYR A 189 2.49 -7.67 -18.80
C TYR A 189 2.44 -8.99 -19.56
N THR A 190 3.29 -9.18 -20.56
CA THR A 190 3.34 -10.45 -21.28
C THR A 190 3.97 -11.51 -20.39
N VAL A 191 3.38 -12.69 -20.31
CA VAL A 191 3.94 -13.80 -19.54
C VAL A 191 4.70 -14.73 -20.49
N PRO A 192 5.94 -15.14 -20.20
CA PRO A 192 6.63 -16.15 -20.99
C PRO A 192 5.81 -17.44 -20.98
N ARG A 193 5.67 -18.09 -22.14
CA ARG A 193 4.98 -19.39 -22.22
C ARG A 193 5.88 -20.48 -21.65
N VAL A 194 5.94 -20.57 -20.33
CA VAL A 194 6.66 -21.64 -19.64
C VAL A 194 5.71 -22.78 -19.35
N ASN A 195 5.97 -23.96 -19.91
CA ASN A 195 5.27 -25.18 -19.55
C ASN A 195 5.81 -25.70 -18.21
N LEU A 196 5.44 -25.04 -17.12
CA LEU A 196 5.76 -25.49 -15.76
C LEU A 196 4.80 -26.63 -15.39
N VAL A 197 5.25 -27.87 -15.60
CA VAL A 197 4.53 -29.07 -15.15
C VAL A 197 5.23 -29.61 -13.90
N GLY A 198 4.51 -29.64 -12.79
CA GLY A 198 5.03 -30.12 -11.51
C GLY A 198 3.98 -30.04 -10.41
N LYS A 199 4.31 -30.66 -9.28
CA LYS A 199 3.48 -30.70 -8.07
C LYS A 199 4.26 -30.12 -6.91
N GLY A 200 3.57 -29.40 -6.03
CA GLY A 200 4.17 -28.92 -4.78
C GLY A 200 4.73 -30.09 -3.98
N LYS A 201 5.93 -29.91 -3.44
CA LYS A 201 6.58 -30.89 -2.57
C LYS A 201 6.17 -30.59 -1.13
N ARG A 202 5.62 -31.57 -0.41
CA ARG A 202 5.57 -31.48 1.05
C ARG A 202 6.97 -31.58 1.59
N ARG A 203 7.28 -30.77 2.60
CA ARG A 203 8.40 -31.04 3.51
C ARG A 203 8.09 -32.33 4.28
N ARG A 204 8.37 -33.48 3.67
CA ARG A 204 8.55 -34.71 4.43
C ARG A 204 9.83 -34.54 5.23
N SER A 205 9.74 -34.52 6.55
CA SER A 205 10.85 -35.04 7.35
C SER A 205 11.11 -36.46 6.84
N CYS A 206 12.35 -36.77 6.49
CA CYS A 206 12.78 -38.14 6.22
C CYS A 206 12.26 -39.04 7.34
N ASP A 207 11.37 -40.00 7.05
CA ASP A 207 11.16 -41.26 7.79
C ASP A 207 10.10 -42.16 7.12
N GLU A 208 10.05 -42.22 5.78
CA GLU A 208 9.28 -43.25 5.05
C GLU A 208 10.08 -43.85 3.89
N GLU A 209 11.36 -44.19 4.14
CA GLU A 209 12.12 -45.11 3.28
C GLU A 209 12.61 -46.33 4.08
N GLU A 210 11.71 -46.98 4.83
CA GLU A 210 11.93 -48.34 5.35
C GLU A 210 10.75 -49.26 5.00
N ASN A 211 10.48 -49.44 3.70
CA ASN A 211 10.01 -50.73 3.18
C ASN A 211 9.93 -50.73 1.65
N GLY A 212 11.02 -51.15 1.00
CA GLY A 212 11.06 -51.32 -0.45
C GLY A 212 12.45 -51.76 -0.92
N GLU A 213 12.69 -53.07 -0.87
CA GLU A 213 13.73 -53.86 -1.54
C GLU A 213 15.01 -53.15 -2.04
N ARG A 214 16.12 -53.43 -1.34
CA ARG A 214 17.50 -53.13 -1.71
C ARG A 214 17.81 -53.58 -3.15
N LYS A 215 18.00 -52.63 -4.07
CA LYS A 215 18.80 -52.84 -5.30
C LYS A 215 20.14 -52.13 -5.18
N ALA A 216 21.16 -52.87 -5.59
CA ALA A 216 22.55 -52.68 -5.26
C ALA A 216 23.15 -51.32 -5.70
N LYS A 217 23.87 -50.75 -4.74
CA LYS A 217 25.01 -49.82 -4.84
C LYS A 217 25.66 -49.79 -6.24
N LYS A 218 25.34 -48.76 -7.03
CA LYS A 218 26.20 -48.30 -8.13
C LYS A 218 26.85 -46.99 -7.68
N GLN A 219 28.17 -46.93 -7.84
CA GLN A 219 29.06 -45.88 -7.36
C GLN A 219 28.59 -44.47 -7.76
N LYS A 220 28.56 -43.59 -6.76
CA LYS A 220 28.44 -42.15 -6.90
C LYS A 220 29.79 -41.65 -7.46
N GLN A 221 29.87 -41.48 -8.77
CA GLN A 221 30.83 -40.58 -9.39
C GLN A 221 30.22 -39.19 -9.39
N ASP A 222 31.03 -38.22 -9.01
CA ASP A 222 30.70 -36.81 -8.90
C ASP A 222 30.03 -36.28 -10.18
N ALA A 223 28.78 -35.84 -10.04
CA ALA A 223 28.07 -35.07 -11.05
C ALA A 223 27.94 -33.64 -10.53
N GLU A 224 28.95 -32.82 -10.85
CA GLU A 224 28.82 -31.37 -10.86
C GLU A 224 27.75 -30.96 -11.88
N GLY A 225 26.77 -30.19 -11.39
CA GLY A 225 26.14 -29.05 -12.06
C GLY A 225 25.66 -29.23 -13.51
N THR A 226 24.37 -29.51 -13.68
CA THR A 226 23.51 -28.82 -14.67
C THR A 226 22.04 -29.10 -14.33
N GLU A 227 21.49 -28.39 -13.34
CA GLU A 227 20.07 -28.01 -13.46
C GLU A 227 20.05 -27.01 -14.61
N GLU A 228 19.41 -27.34 -15.74
CA GLU A 228 19.21 -26.36 -16.81
C GLU A 228 18.64 -25.08 -16.18
N PRO A 229 19.21 -23.89 -16.48
CA PRO A 229 18.69 -22.65 -15.94
C PRO A 229 17.21 -22.58 -16.31
N PRO A 230 16.33 -22.24 -15.35
CA PRO A 230 14.90 -22.20 -15.63
C PRO A 230 14.67 -21.28 -16.83
N PRO A 231 13.74 -21.64 -17.73
CA PRO A 231 13.59 -20.99 -19.05
C PRO A 231 13.20 -19.50 -18.96
N ASP A 232 12.91 -18.99 -17.77
CA ASP A 232 12.62 -17.60 -17.47
C ASP A 232 13.77 -16.88 -16.71
N ASP A 233 14.99 -17.41 -16.75
CA ASP A 233 16.15 -16.75 -16.16
C ASP A 233 16.40 -15.37 -16.79
N GLY A 234 16.61 -14.36 -15.95
CA GLY A 234 16.66 -12.95 -16.35
C GLY A 234 15.32 -12.21 -16.43
N ILE A 235 14.17 -12.91 -16.34
CA ILE A 235 12.83 -12.27 -16.33
C ILE A 235 12.30 -12.17 -14.90
N TYR A 236 12.55 -11.03 -14.27
CA TYR A 236 12.07 -10.76 -12.91
C TYR A 236 10.71 -10.08 -12.92
N TRP A 237 9.87 -10.49 -11.98
CA TRP A 237 8.56 -9.93 -11.72
C TRP A 237 8.52 -9.20 -10.38
N GLN A 238 7.66 -8.20 -10.29
CA GLN A 238 7.40 -7.43 -9.09
C GLN A 238 5.92 -7.05 -9.01
N VAL A 239 5.47 -6.71 -7.81
CA VAL A 239 4.11 -6.22 -7.58
C VAL A 239 3.96 -4.79 -8.09
N ASN A 240 2.93 -4.54 -8.90
CA ASN A 240 2.57 -3.21 -9.35
C ASN A 240 1.73 -2.50 -8.28
N ILE A 241 2.40 -1.68 -7.46
CA ILE A 241 1.76 -0.96 -6.35
C ILE A 241 0.73 0.06 -6.85
N ASP A 242 0.97 0.69 -8.01
CA ASP A 242 0.09 1.72 -8.56
C ASP A 242 -1.27 1.14 -8.95
N ARG A 243 -1.31 -0.12 -9.41
CA ARG A 243 -2.56 -0.84 -9.70
C ARG A 243 -3.37 -1.09 -8.43
N PHE A 244 -2.73 -1.44 -7.32
CA PHE A 244 -3.43 -1.56 -6.03
C PHE A 244 -4.00 -0.22 -5.56
N HIS A 245 -3.27 0.88 -5.77
CA HIS A 245 -3.77 2.23 -5.42
C HIS A 245 -4.97 2.61 -6.28
N GLN A 246 -4.95 2.30 -7.57
CA GLN A 246 -6.11 2.46 -8.45
C GLN A 246 -7.32 1.69 -7.90
N HIS A 247 -7.13 0.41 -7.54
CA HIS A 247 -8.20 -0.40 -6.96
C HIS A 247 -8.73 0.19 -5.64
N PHE A 248 -7.87 0.66 -4.74
CA PHE A 248 -8.28 1.27 -3.47
C PHE A 248 -9.04 2.57 -3.65
N ARG A 249 -8.61 3.39 -4.61
CA ARG A 249 -9.33 4.61 -4.99
C ARG A 249 -10.73 4.25 -5.51
N ASP A 250 -10.83 3.28 -6.40
CA ASP A 250 -12.09 2.87 -7.01
C ASP A 250 -13.05 2.29 -5.94
N GLN A 251 -12.56 1.49 -4.99
CA GLN A 251 -13.35 1.03 -3.84
C GLN A 251 -13.81 2.18 -2.93
N GLY A 252 -12.96 3.18 -2.73
CA GLY A 252 -13.31 4.39 -1.99
C GLY A 252 -14.43 5.18 -2.67
N ILE A 253 -14.41 5.28 -4.00
CA ILE A 253 -15.45 5.94 -4.79
C ILE A 253 -16.76 5.17 -4.69
N VAL A 254 -16.71 3.86 -4.90
CA VAL A 254 -17.90 3.00 -4.90
C VAL A 254 -18.58 2.94 -3.53
N SER A 255 -17.82 2.81 -2.45
CA SER A 255 -18.38 2.82 -1.09
C SER A 255 -19.03 4.15 -0.73
N ALA A 256 -18.48 5.26 -1.20
CA ALA A 256 -19.08 6.57 -0.98
C ALA A 256 -20.38 6.78 -1.77
N VAL A 257 -20.47 6.26 -3.00
CA VAL A 257 -21.73 6.25 -3.77
C VAL A 257 -22.78 5.37 -3.08
N ALA A 258 -22.40 4.19 -2.61
CA ALA A 258 -23.30 3.27 -1.90
C ALA A 258 -23.92 3.88 -0.64
N ASN A 259 -23.11 4.59 0.15
CA ASN A 259 -23.57 5.22 1.40
C ASN A 259 -24.48 6.43 1.19
N ARG A 260 -24.37 7.10 0.05
CA ARG A 260 -25.12 8.33 -0.22
C ARG A 260 -26.40 8.09 -0.99
N MET A 261 -26.35 7.18 -1.96
CA MET A 261 -27.44 6.88 -2.87
C MET A 261 -27.99 5.50 -2.53
N ASP A 262 -27.57 4.48 -3.26
CA ASP A 262 -27.96 3.10 -3.06
C ASP A 262 -26.91 2.13 -3.60
N GLN A 263 -27.09 0.85 -3.28
CA GLN A 263 -26.19 -0.20 -3.72
C GLN A 263 -26.21 -0.36 -5.25
N THR A 264 -27.34 -0.10 -5.91
CA THR A 264 -27.43 -0.26 -7.38
C THR A 264 -26.65 0.82 -8.13
N SER A 265 -26.73 2.09 -7.70
CA SER A 265 -25.88 3.17 -8.24
C SER A 265 -24.39 2.87 -8.01
N SER A 266 -24.05 2.27 -6.86
CA SER A 266 -22.67 1.89 -6.58
C SER A 266 -22.15 0.83 -7.55
N GLU A 267 -23.00 -0.12 -7.97
CA GLU A 267 -22.63 -1.14 -8.96
C GLU A 267 -22.47 -0.54 -10.36
N ILE A 268 -23.31 0.42 -10.74
CA ILE A 268 -23.18 1.14 -12.02
C ILE A 268 -21.81 1.85 -12.07
N VAL A 269 -21.47 2.60 -11.02
CA VAL A 269 -20.16 3.28 -10.91
C VAL A 269 -19.01 2.28 -10.86
N ARG A 270 -19.16 1.16 -10.13
CA ARG A 270 -18.16 0.07 -10.10
C ARG A 270 -17.91 -0.49 -11.50
N THR A 271 -18.97 -0.67 -12.28
CA THR A 271 -18.89 -1.17 -13.66
C THR A 271 -18.17 -0.18 -14.57
N MET A 272 -18.51 1.12 -14.48
CA MET A 272 -17.80 2.17 -15.22
C MET A 272 -16.31 2.21 -14.89
N LEU A 273 -15.95 2.11 -13.60
CA LEU A 273 -14.56 2.10 -13.17
C LEU A 273 -13.81 0.85 -13.65
N ARG A 274 -14.44 -0.33 -13.59
CA ARG A 274 -13.89 -1.60 -14.12
C ARG A 274 -13.56 -1.51 -15.60
N MET A 275 -14.45 -0.96 -16.41
CA MET A 275 -14.21 -0.74 -17.84
C MET A 275 -13.05 0.24 -18.08
N SER A 276 -12.86 1.19 -17.17
CA SER A 276 -11.82 2.21 -17.25
C SER A 276 -10.48 1.79 -16.66
N GLU A 277 -10.31 0.57 -16.16
CA GLU A 277 -9.09 0.15 -15.43
C GLU A 277 -7.83 0.19 -16.30
N VAL A 278 -7.95 -0.26 -17.55
CA VAL A 278 -6.82 -0.39 -18.50
C VAL A 278 -6.67 0.84 -19.39
N THR A 279 -7.77 1.54 -19.68
CA THR A 279 -7.80 2.66 -20.63
C THR A 279 -7.37 3.99 -20.04
N THR A 280 -7.43 4.12 -18.70
CA THR A 280 -7.23 5.39 -18.00
C THR A 280 -6.01 5.30 -17.10
N SER A 281 -5.14 6.30 -17.16
CA SER A 281 -3.96 6.35 -16.29
C SER A 281 -4.35 6.60 -14.83
N SER A 282 -3.54 6.08 -13.89
CA SER A 282 -3.81 6.17 -12.45
C SER A 282 -3.92 7.62 -11.93
N SER A 283 -3.31 8.58 -12.63
CA SER A 283 -3.34 10.01 -12.30
C SER A 283 -4.19 10.85 -13.25
N ALA A 284 -5.07 10.26 -14.06
CA ALA A 284 -5.95 11.03 -14.95
C ALA A 284 -7.11 11.68 -14.20
N PRO A 285 -7.52 12.92 -14.56
CA PRO A 285 -8.62 13.63 -13.90
C PRO A 285 -10.00 13.08 -14.11
N TYR A 286 -10.24 12.49 -15.26
CA TYR A 286 -11.50 11.92 -15.66
C TYR A 286 -11.23 10.57 -16.31
N THR A 287 -12.18 9.64 -16.18
CA THR A 287 -12.17 8.43 -17.01
C THR A 287 -12.39 8.79 -18.46
N GLN A 288 -12.08 7.83 -19.35
CA GLN A 288 -12.60 7.89 -20.70
C GLN A 288 -14.14 7.94 -20.67
N PRO A 289 -14.79 8.70 -21.57
CA PRO A 289 -16.23 8.72 -21.71
C PRO A 289 -16.77 7.35 -22.11
N LEU A 290 -17.75 6.84 -21.37
CA LEU A 290 -18.43 5.57 -21.64
C LEU A 290 -19.88 5.81 -22.04
N SER A 291 -20.36 5.10 -23.05
CA SER A 291 -21.76 5.20 -23.46
C SER A 291 -22.68 4.40 -22.53
N SER A 292 -23.91 4.86 -22.35
CA SER A 292 -24.91 4.13 -21.55
C SER A 292 -25.19 2.72 -22.09
N ASN A 293 -25.03 2.50 -23.40
CA ASN A 293 -25.18 1.19 -24.03
C ASN A 293 -24.05 0.22 -23.69
N GLU A 294 -22.81 0.69 -23.64
CA GLU A 294 -21.66 -0.13 -23.24
C GLU A 294 -21.75 -0.50 -21.76
N ILE A 295 -22.09 0.48 -20.91
CA ILE A 295 -22.30 0.26 -19.47
C ILE A 295 -23.37 -0.83 -19.26
N PHE A 296 -24.51 -0.74 -19.96
CA PHE A 296 -25.58 -1.73 -19.86
C PHE A 296 -25.13 -3.16 -20.21
N ARG A 297 -24.28 -3.33 -21.23
CA ARG A 297 -23.77 -4.64 -21.65
C ARG A 297 -22.76 -5.22 -20.65
N SER A 298 -22.01 -4.36 -19.98
CA SER A 298 -20.97 -4.74 -19.02
C SER A 298 -21.50 -4.98 -17.60
N LEU A 299 -22.77 -4.61 -17.33
CA LEU A 299 -23.39 -4.79 -16.02
C LEU A 299 -23.56 -6.29 -15.70
N PRO A 300 -23.29 -6.74 -14.46
CA PRO A 300 -23.47 -8.13 -14.10
C PRO A 300 -24.92 -8.58 -14.27
N ALA A 301 -25.12 -9.77 -14.86
CA ALA A 301 -26.44 -10.34 -15.14
C ALA A 301 -27.34 -10.58 -13.91
N GLY A 302 -26.80 -10.46 -12.69
CA GLY A 302 -27.58 -10.51 -11.44
C GLY A 302 -28.45 -9.28 -11.20
N TYR A 303 -28.19 -8.16 -11.88
CA TYR A 303 -28.99 -6.93 -11.78
C TYR A 303 -29.95 -6.85 -12.96
N ASN A 304 -31.21 -7.26 -12.74
CA ASN A 304 -32.30 -7.21 -13.73
C ASN A 304 -32.79 -5.77 -13.98
N ILE A 305 -31.90 -4.85 -14.33
CA ILE A 305 -32.21 -3.45 -14.60
C ILE A 305 -32.57 -3.32 -16.07
N VAL A 306 -33.67 -2.63 -16.38
CA VAL A 306 -34.05 -2.29 -17.76
C VAL A 306 -33.27 -1.05 -18.21
N LYS A 307 -32.89 -0.94 -19.49
CA LYS A 307 -32.11 0.19 -20.02
C LYS A 307 -32.67 1.57 -19.64
N GLN A 308 -33.99 1.74 -19.68
CA GLN A 308 -34.66 2.98 -19.29
C GLN A 308 -34.40 3.36 -17.82
N VAL A 309 -34.37 2.37 -16.94
CA VAL A 309 -34.08 2.56 -15.51
C VAL A 309 -32.61 2.90 -15.31
N LEU A 310 -31.70 2.27 -16.06
CA LEU A 310 -30.27 2.63 -16.04
C LEU A 310 -30.07 4.10 -16.43
N ASP A 311 -30.75 4.58 -17.48
CA ASP A 311 -30.63 5.98 -17.91
C ASP A 311 -31.17 6.95 -16.85
N GLN A 312 -32.22 6.58 -16.11
CA GLN A 312 -32.70 7.35 -14.96
C GLN A 312 -31.64 7.43 -13.85
N TYR A 313 -31.00 6.32 -13.51
CA TYR A 313 -29.91 6.30 -12.52
C TYR A 313 -28.72 7.15 -12.96
N LEU A 314 -28.31 7.05 -14.22
CA LEU A 314 -27.19 7.81 -14.76
C LEU A 314 -27.47 9.32 -14.79
N THR A 315 -28.70 9.75 -15.11
CA THR A 315 -29.10 11.16 -14.98
C THR A 315 -29.12 11.60 -13.53
N LEU A 316 -29.65 10.80 -12.61
CA LEU A 316 -29.65 11.13 -11.17
C LEU A 316 -28.22 11.23 -10.59
N LEU A 317 -27.32 10.37 -11.05
CA LEU A 317 -25.88 10.41 -10.72
C LEU A 317 -25.20 11.67 -11.29
N ALA A 318 -25.63 12.14 -12.46
CA ALA A 318 -25.09 13.34 -13.09
C ALA A 318 -25.63 14.65 -12.48
N ASP A 319 -26.87 14.64 -12.01
CA ASP A 319 -27.51 15.79 -11.34
C ASP A 319 -27.04 15.96 -9.87
N ASP A 320 -26.28 15.01 -9.35
CA ASP A 320 -25.77 15.05 -7.99
C ASP A 320 -24.81 16.27 -7.80
N PRO A 321 -25.00 17.14 -6.77
CA PRO A 321 -24.03 18.20 -6.44
C PRO A 321 -22.61 17.72 -6.16
N LEU A 322 -22.38 16.40 -6.05
CA LEU A 322 -21.05 15.80 -5.95
C LEU A 322 -20.34 15.59 -7.27
N GLU A 323 -21.08 15.55 -8.36
CA GLU A 323 -20.57 15.31 -9.71
C GLU A 323 -19.61 14.11 -9.74
N PHE A 324 -20.00 12.98 -9.12
CA PHE A 324 -19.26 11.71 -9.27
C PHE A 324 -19.17 11.29 -10.71
N VAL A 325 -20.31 11.40 -11.38
CA VAL A 325 -20.47 11.11 -12.77
C VAL A 325 -20.80 12.42 -13.46
N GLY A 326 -20.04 12.79 -14.48
CA GLY A 326 -20.34 13.93 -15.35
C GLY A 326 -20.93 13.44 -16.67
N LYS A 327 -21.83 14.23 -17.25
CA LYS A 327 -22.27 14.01 -18.63
C LYS A 327 -21.34 14.79 -19.57
N SER A 328 -20.61 14.07 -20.42
CA SER A 328 -19.63 14.66 -21.35
C SER A 328 -20.19 14.89 -22.76
N GLY A 329 -21.24 14.15 -23.15
CA GLY A 329 -21.88 14.27 -24.45
C GLY A 329 -23.17 13.48 -24.58
N ASP A 330 -23.87 13.66 -25.70
CA ASP A 330 -25.18 13.03 -25.98
C ASP A 330 -25.10 11.84 -26.95
N SER A 331 -23.92 11.54 -27.51
CA SER A 331 -23.74 10.40 -28.41
C SER A 331 -24.00 9.07 -27.71
N GLY A 332 -24.54 8.08 -28.44
CA GLY A 332 -24.70 6.71 -27.94
C GLY A 332 -25.70 6.53 -26.80
N GLY A 333 -26.67 7.45 -26.65
CA GLY A 333 -27.63 7.43 -25.54
C GLY A 333 -27.10 8.09 -24.26
N GLY A 334 -26.12 8.99 -24.40
CA GLY A 334 -25.45 9.68 -23.29
C GLY A 334 -24.06 9.11 -23.01
N MET A 335 -23.07 10.00 -23.01
CA MET A 335 -21.68 9.71 -22.66
C MET A 335 -21.40 10.19 -21.23
N TYR A 336 -21.01 9.26 -20.38
CA TYR A 336 -20.79 9.50 -18.96
C TYR A 336 -19.31 9.31 -18.63
N ILE A 337 -18.77 10.23 -17.84
CA ILE A 337 -17.40 10.18 -17.30
C ILE A 337 -17.48 10.03 -15.79
N VAL A 338 -16.58 9.25 -15.19
CA VAL A 338 -16.38 9.27 -13.75
C VAL A 338 -15.24 10.23 -13.44
N ASN A 339 -15.49 11.18 -12.55
CA ASN A 339 -14.48 12.13 -12.12
C ASN A 339 -13.54 11.44 -11.11
N ILE A 340 -12.30 11.17 -11.56
CA ILE A 340 -11.26 10.47 -10.79
C ILE A 340 -10.43 11.44 -9.96
N LEU A 341 -10.04 12.60 -10.52
CA LEU A 341 -9.32 13.63 -9.77
C LEU A 341 -10.25 14.75 -9.33
N TYR A 342 -9.84 15.25 -8.16
CA TYR A 342 -10.17 16.54 -7.57
C TYR A 342 -9.62 17.70 -8.41
N GLY A 343 -10.11 17.83 -9.65
CA GLY A 343 -9.65 18.79 -10.63
C GLY A 343 -9.76 20.24 -10.14
N ASN A 344 -8.67 20.99 -10.35
CA ASN A 344 -8.45 22.39 -9.94
C ASN A 344 -9.48 23.41 -10.44
N GLU A 345 -10.44 23.06 -11.30
CA GLU A 345 -11.47 23.99 -11.81
C GLU A 345 -12.73 24.06 -10.94
N PHE A 346 -12.81 23.23 -9.90
CA PHE A 346 -13.93 23.27 -8.95
C PHE A 346 -13.88 24.45 -7.96
N LYS A 347 -13.07 25.48 -8.22
CA LYS A 347 -12.90 26.68 -7.37
C LYS A 347 -14.23 27.36 -7.00
N THR A 348 -15.30 27.12 -7.76
CA THR A 348 -16.66 27.64 -7.53
C THR A 348 -17.65 26.65 -6.91
N VAL A 349 -17.44 25.33 -6.99
CA VAL A 349 -18.41 24.30 -6.52
C VAL A 349 -17.88 23.46 -5.32
N TRP A 350 -16.67 23.73 -4.81
CA TRP A 350 -16.25 23.27 -3.46
C TRP A 350 -17.12 23.84 -2.32
N ALA A 351 -17.99 24.81 -2.59
CA ALA A 351 -18.98 25.31 -1.62
C ALA A 351 -20.16 24.34 -1.40
N SER A 352 -20.34 23.34 -2.27
CA SER A 352 -21.51 22.45 -2.25
C SER A 352 -21.26 20.97 -2.61
N SER A 353 -20.02 20.50 -2.84
CA SER A 353 -19.76 19.09 -3.20
C SER A 353 -19.08 18.24 -2.08
N PRO A 354 -19.84 17.52 -1.23
CA PRO A 354 -19.37 16.52 -0.25
C PRO A 354 -18.75 15.20 -0.81
N PHE A 355 -17.72 15.20 -1.65
CA PHE A 355 -16.96 13.95 -1.94
C PHE A 355 -15.69 13.87 -1.13
N LEU A 356 -14.83 14.89 -1.26
CA LEU A 356 -13.82 15.16 -0.25
C LEU A 356 -14.40 15.82 0.97
N ALA A 357 -15.50 16.57 0.81
CA ALA A 357 -16.28 17.05 1.93
C ALA A 357 -17.19 15.95 2.55
N SER A 358 -17.07 14.67 2.18
CA SER A 358 -17.67 13.55 2.95
C SER A 358 -16.67 12.45 3.30
N SER A 359 -15.72 12.07 2.45
CA SER A 359 -14.65 11.10 2.82
C SER A 359 -13.49 11.78 3.54
N LEU A 360 -12.87 12.82 2.98
CA LEU A 360 -11.86 13.64 3.70
C LEU A 360 -12.50 14.48 4.81
N HIS A 361 -13.78 14.82 4.67
CA HIS A 361 -14.57 15.40 5.75
C HIS A 361 -14.80 14.36 6.80
N LEU A 362 -15.36 13.16 6.60
CA LEU A 362 -15.37 12.14 7.67
C LEU A 362 -13.97 11.93 8.24
N LEU A 363 -12.91 11.97 7.44
CA LEU A 363 -11.57 11.64 7.88
C LEU A 363 -10.85 12.80 8.61
N ILE A 364 -11.23 14.05 8.37
CA ILE A 364 -10.81 15.21 9.18
C ILE A 364 -11.82 15.40 10.31
N TYR A 365 -13.12 15.42 10.02
CA TYR A 365 -14.29 15.53 10.88
C TYR A 365 -14.38 14.42 11.93
N PHE A 366 -14.00 13.17 11.67
CA PHE A 366 -14.13 12.08 12.65
C PHE A 366 -13.02 12.19 13.69
N PRO A 367 -11.71 12.30 13.36
CA PRO A 367 -10.69 12.63 14.36
C PRO A 367 -10.93 13.99 15.02
N PHE A 368 -11.44 14.97 14.26
CA PHE A 368 -11.76 16.29 14.79
C PHE A 368 -12.99 16.30 15.71
N SER A 369 -14.04 15.53 15.40
CA SER A 369 -15.23 15.39 16.27
C SER A 369 -14.96 14.47 17.46
N LEU A 370 -14.07 13.49 17.31
CA LEU A 370 -13.55 12.67 18.41
C LEU A 370 -12.68 13.49 19.37
N ARG A 371 -11.87 14.43 18.86
CA ARG A 371 -10.98 15.27 19.69
C ARG A 371 -11.64 16.54 20.23
N PHE A 372 -12.44 17.21 19.41
CA PHE A 372 -13.00 18.54 19.71
C PHE A 372 -14.54 18.55 19.82
N GLY A 373 -15.19 17.42 19.60
CA GLY A 373 -16.65 17.28 19.71
C GLY A 373 -17.43 17.71 18.45
N SER A 374 -18.71 17.34 18.43
CA SER A 374 -19.65 17.64 17.31
C SER A 374 -19.84 19.15 17.05
N ARG A 375 -19.75 19.98 18.10
CA ARG A 375 -19.91 21.45 18.02
C ARG A 375 -18.80 22.12 17.22
N CYS A 376 -17.53 21.81 17.52
CA CYS A 376 -16.40 22.29 16.72
C CYS A 376 -16.56 21.86 15.26
N ALA A 377 -16.95 20.61 15.06
CA ALA A 377 -17.07 20.01 13.76
C ALA A 377 -18.12 20.73 12.90
N ARG A 378 -19.23 21.21 13.51
CA ARG A 378 -20.20 22.11 12.86
C ARG A 378 -19.57 23.41 12.37
N ILE A 379 -18.76 24.08 13.20
CA ILE A 379 -18.05 25.32 12.82
C ILE A 379 -17.11 25.06 11.64
N PHE A 380 -16.38 23.94 11.64
CA PHE A 380 -15.51 23.56 10.53
C PHE A 380 -16.30 23.35 9.22
N ARG A 381 -17.46 22.66 9.25
CA ARG A 381 -18.31 22.51 8.05
C ARG A 381 -18.81 23.83 7.52
N LEU A 382 -19.18 24.73 8.44
CA LEU A 382 -19.68 26.05 8.10
C LEU A 382 -18.60 26.88 7.40
N LEU A 383 -17.38 26.89 7.95
CA LEU A 383 -16.22 27.55 7.34
C LEU A 383 -15.88 26.99 5.96
N LEU A 384 -15.99 25.68 5.77
CA LEU A 384 -15.73 25.05 4.47
C LEU A 384 -16.74 25.48 3.39
N ARG A 385 -18.03 25.58 3.74
CA ARG A 385 -19.09 25.99 2.80
C ARG A 385 -19.04 27.46 2.45
N LYS A 386 -18.81 28.33 3.44
CA LYS A 386 -18.83 29.80 3.26
C LYS A 386 -17.45 30.39 2.94
N LYS A 387 -16.37 29.61 3.05
CA LYS A 387 -14.96 29.93 2.81
C LYS A 387 -14.33 30.98 3.73
N HIS A 388 -14.96 32.14 3.86
CA HIS A 388 -14.48 33.26 4.66
C HIS A 388 -15.58 33.71 5.62
N LEU A 389 -15.34 33.65 6.92
CA LEU A 389 -16.31 34.09 7.93
C LEU A 389 -15.65 34.90 9.05
N GLU A 390 -16.37 35.90 9.54
CA GLU A 390 -16.04 36.62 10.76
C GLU A 390 -16.57 35.89 12.00
N GLN A 391 -16.04 36.22 13.18
CA GLN A 391 -16.44 35.58 14.45
C GLN A 391 -17.96 35.67 14.70
N LYS A 392 -18.57 36.86 14.52
CA LYS A 392 -20.02 37.05 14.73
C LYS A 392 -20.86 36.19 13.78
N GLN A 393 -20.44 36.09 12.52
CA GLN A 393 -21.13 35.28 11.52
C GLN A 393 -21.03 33.78 11.84
N VAL A 394 -19.90 33.33 12.39
CA VAL A 394 -19.75 31.95 12.87
C VAL A 394 -20.73 31.67 14.02
N GLU A 395 -20.88 32.60 14.95
CA GLU A 395 -21.82 32.48 16.09
C GLU A 395 -23.27 32.35 15.60
N ASP A 396 -23.69 33.26 14.72
CA ASP A 396 -25.06 33.32 14.18
C ASP A 396 -25.39 32.08 13.33
N PHE A 397 -24.51 31.68 12.41
CA PHE A 397 -24.79 30.55 11.52
C PHE A 397 -24.59 29.18 12.21
N ALA A 398 -23.72 29.08 13.20
CA ALA A 398 -23.51 27.82 13.92
C ALA A 398 -24.53 27.60 15.05
N MET A 399 -25.26 28.65 15.46
CA MET A 399 -26.16 28.67 16.61
C MET A 399 -25.42 28.21 17.88
N ILE A 400 -24.24 28.80 18.12
CA ILE A 400 -23.36 28.48 19.24
C ILE A 400 -23.09 29.77 20.04
N PRO A 401 -23.09 29.74 21.39
CA PRO A 401 -22.78 30.90 22.21
C PRO A 401 -21.40 31.49 21.92
N ALA A 402 -21.29 32.82 21.92
CA ALA A 402 -20.06 33.55 21.57
C ALA A 402 -18.80 33.10 22.33
N LYS A 403 -18.92 32.84 23.63
CA LYS A 403 -17.81 32.39 24.47
C LYS A 403 -17.26 31.04 24.00
N GLU A 404 -18.15 30.10 23.68
CA GLU A 404 -17.76 28.76 23.25
C GLU A 404 -17.22 28.77 21.81
N ALA A 405 -17.89 29.49 20.90
CA ALA A 405 -17.46 29.62 19.51
C ALA A 405 -16.02 30.17 19.41
N LYS A 406 -15.71 31.20 20.22
CA LYS A 406 -14.38 31.80 20.29
C LYS A 406 -13.31 30.81 20.80
N ASP A 407 -13.59 30.09 21.88
CA ASP A 407 -12.66 29.07 22.41
C ASP A 407 -12.40 27.96 21.37
N MET A 408 -13.45 27.49 20.70
CA MET A 408 -13.34 26.47 19.66
C MET A 408 -12.53 26.96 18.45
N LEU A 409 -12.77 28.19 17.97
CA LEU A 409 -12.02 28.78 16.86
C LEU A 409 -10.53 28.93 17.18
N TYR A 410 -10.17 29.36 18.39
CA TYR A 410 -8.76 29.49 18.76
C TYR A 410 -8.06 28.15 18.91
N LYS A 411 -8.74 27.12 19.44
CA LYS A 411 -8.21 25.74 19.46
C LYS A 411 -7.94 25.21 18.05
N MET A 412 -8.83 25.50 17.11
CA MET A 412 -8.65 25.13 15.70
C MET A 412 -7.50 25.89 15.04
N LEU A 413 -7.32 27.15 15.40
CA LEU A 413 -6.23 27.99 14.93
C LEU A 413 -4.87 27.52 15.47
N SER A 414 -4.75 27.20 16.77
CA SER A 414 -3.50 26.68 17.36
C SER A 414 -3.07 25.35 16.75
N GLU A 415 -4.04 24.55 16.33
CA GLU A 415 -3.83 23.24 15.71
C GLU A 415 -3.70 23.33 14.19
N ASN A 416 -3.68 24.53 13.58
CA ASN A 416 -3.55 24.80 12.14
C ASN A 416 -4.64 24.15 11.26
N PHE A 417 -5.82 23.87 11.80
CA PHE A 417 -6.99 23.48 10.98
C PHE A 417 -7.68 24.69 10.34
N VAL A 418 -7.57 25.86 10.96
CA VAL A 418 -8.11 27.12 10.48
C VAL A 418 -6.96 28.10 10.33
N SER A 419 -6.94 28.83 9.23
CA SER A 419 -6.03 29.96 8.99
C SER A 419 -6.79 31.26 9.14
N LEU A 420 -6.07 32.28 9.62
CA LEU A 420 -6.58 33.63 9.70
C LEU A 420 -6.12 34.40 8.46
N GLN A 421 -7.07 35.00 7.75
CA GLN A 421 -6.81 35.95 6.67
C GLN A 421 -7.10 37.37 7.14
N GLU A 422 -6.06 38.18 7.20
CA GLU A 422 -6.14 39.58 7.60
C GLU A 422 -6.38 40.46 6.37
N ILE A 423 -7.47 41.24 6.41
CA ILE A 423 -7.77 42.23 5.37
C ILE A 423 -7.69 43.62 6.02
N PRO A 424 -6.58 44.35 5.83
CA PRO A 424 -6.40 45.66 6.43
C PRO A 424 -7.21 46.73 5.68
N LYS A 425 -7.86 47.65 6.42
CA LYS A 425 -8.49 48.84 5.82
C LYS A 425 -7.48 49.91 5.44
N THR A 426 -6.34 49.95 6.15
CA THR A 426 -5.25 50.91 5.99
C THR A 426 -3.93 50.15 5.84
N PRO A 427 -2.95 50.65 5.07
CA PRO A 427 -1.70 49.95 4.80
C PRO A 427 -0.85 49.67 6.06
N ASP A 428 -1.17 50.31 7.19
CA ASP A 428 -0.47 50.13 8.47
C ASP A 428 -0.79 48.79 9.17
N HIS A 429 -1.67 47.95 8.62
CA HIS A 429 -2.09 46.64 9.17
C HIS A 429 -2.53 46.68 10.66
N ALA A 430 -2.93 47.85 11.18
CA ALA A 430 -3.28 48.02 12.58
C ALA A 430 -4.48 47.11 12.99
N PRO A 431 -4.38 46.31 14.07
CA PRO A 431 -5.43 45.35 14.46
C PRO A 431 -6.83 45.95 14.64
N SER A 432 -6.92 47.22 15.05
CA SER A 432 -8.21 47.92 15.22
C SER A 432 -8.90 48.24 13.89
N ARG A 433 -8.18 48.25 12.77
CA ARG A 433 -8.66 48.58 11.42
C ARG A 433 -8.49 47.42 10.44
N THR A 434 -8.28 46.21 10.94
CA THR A 434 -8.11 45.00 10.13
C THR A 434 -9.27 44.04 10.37
N PHE A 435 -9.83 43.49 9.30
CA PHE A 435 -10.82 42.41 9.39
C PHE A 435 -10.09 41.08 9.50
N TYR A 436 -10.47 40.28 10.50
CA TYR A 436 -9.94 38.95 10.73
C TYR A 436 -10.94 37.91 10.23
N LEU A 437 -10.66 37.34 9.06
CA LEU A 437 -11.51 36.31 8.45
C LEU A 437 -10.92 34.93 8.71
N TYR A 438 -11.75 34.04 9.24
CA TYR A 438 -11.39 32.64 9.39
C TYR A 438 -11.60 31.90 8.07
N THR A 439 -10.59 31.12 7.70
CA THR A 439 -10.53 30.38 6.44
C THR A 439 -10.00 28.98 6.71
N VAL A 440 -10.41 28.01 5.89
CA VAL A 440 -9.89 26.65 5.95
C VAL A 440 -9.16 26.35 4.66
N ASN A 441 -7.86 26.10 4.76
CA ASN A 441 -7.06 25.62 3.63
C ASN A 441 -6.98 24.09 3.69
N VAL A 442 -7.79 23.42 2.87
CA VAL A 442 -7.87 21.96 2.82
C VAL A 442 -6.53 21.32 2.50
N LEU A 443 -5.73 21.91 1.60
CA LEU A 443 -4.43 21.35 1.22
C LEU A 443 -3.41 21.45 2.36
N SER A 444 -3.36 22.57 3.08
CA SER A 444 -2.44 22.69 4.23
C SER A 444 -2.88 21.79 5.38
N SER A 445 -4.18 21.71 5.66
CA SER A 445 -4.73 20.81 6.68
C SER A 445 -4.48 19.35 6.35
N ALA A 446 -4.62 18.94 5.08
CA ALA A 446 -4.31 17.58 4.63
C ALA A 446 -2.82 17.24 4.80
N ARG A 447 -1.92 18.14 4.41
CA ARG A 447 -0.46 17.96 4.60
C ARG A 447 -0.08 17.87 6.07
N MET A 448 -0.68 18.72 6.92
CA MET A 448 -0.47 18.66 8.36
C MET A 448 -0.97 17.35 8.94
N LEU A 449 -2.18 16.91 8.56
CA LEU A 449 -2.76 15.67 9.05
C LEU A 449 -1.91 14.47 8.62
N LEU A 450 -1.44 14.45 7.37
CA LEU A 450 -0.53 13.43 6.86
C LEU A 450 0.76 13.36 7.70
N HIS A 451 1.36 14.50 8.03
CA HIS A 451 2.53 14.55 8.91
C HIS A 451 2.23 13.98 10.32
N ARG A 452 1.05 14.28 10.88
CA ARG A 452 0.61 13.71 12.16
C ARG A 452 0.42 12.19 12.05
N CYS A 453 -0.14 11.70 10.95
CA CYS A 453 -0.31 10.26 10.71
C CYS A 453 1.04 9.53 10.67
N TYR A 454 2.04 10.06 9.95
CA TYR A 454 3.38 9.47 9.97
C TYR A 454 4.00 9.43 11.37
N LYS A 455 3.84 10.51 12.15
CA LYS A 455 4.28 10.53 13.55
C LYS A 455 3.53 9.53 14.41
N SER A 456 2.22 9.39 14.21
CA SER A 456 1.38 8.42 14.93
C SER A 456 1.82 6.98 14.65
N VAL A 457 2.06 6.63 13.38
CA VAL A 457 2.58 5.29 13.03
C VAL A 457 3.95 5.06 13.64
N ALA A 458 4.87 6.03 13.54
CA ALA A 458 6.19 5.91 14.15
C ALA A 458 6.11 5.64 15.67
N ASN A 459 5.23 6.37 16.38
CA ASN A 459 5.01 6.15 17.81
C ASN A 459 4.40 4.78 18.13
N LEU A 460 3.49 4.28 17.27
CA LEU A 460 2.90 2.94 17.41
C LEU A 460 3.97 1.85 17.27
N ILE A 461 4.83 1.96 16.26
CA ILE A 461 5.94 1.03 16.02
C ILE A 461 6.93 1.08 17.19
N GLU A 462 7.31 2.28 17.65
CA GLU A 462 8.19 2.41 18.82
C GLU A 462 7.57 1.78 20.07
N ARG A 463 6.26 1.92 20.26
CA ARG A 463 5.55 1.30 21.37
C ARG A 463 5.54 -0.23 21.25
N ARG A 464 5.27 -0.78 20.06
CA ARG A 464 5.36 -2.24 19.80
C ARG A 464 6.75 -2.75 20.11
N GLN A 465 7.79 -2.12 19.55
CA GLN A 465 9.18 -2.50 19.78
C GLN A 465 9.57 -2.44 21.25
N TYR A 466 9.09 -1.43 21.99
CA TYR A 466 9.30 -1.32 23.42
C TYR A 466 8.69 -2.49 24.19
N GLU A 467 7.41 -2.81 23.94
CA GLU A 467 6.70 -3.91 24.60
C GLU A 467 7.31 -5.28 24.27
N THR A 468 7.72 -5.51 23.02
CA THR A 468 8.43 -6.71 22.59
C THR A 468 9.81 -6.83 23.24
N LYS A 469 10.53 -5.71 23.40
CA LYS A 469 11.87 -5.68 24.00
C LYS A 469 11.83 -5.95 25.51
N GLU A 470 10.88 -5.36 26.24
CA GLU A 470 10.70 -5.63 27.68
C GLU A 470 10.40 -7.12 27.94
N ASN A 471 9.56 -7.72 27.10
CA ASN A 471 9.13 -9.11 27.25
C ASN A 471 9.97 -10.11 26.46
N LYS A 472 11.14 -9.73 25.95
CA LYS A 472 11.98 -10.57 25.07
C LYS A 472 12.30 -11.93 25.67
N ARG A 473 12.65 -11.99 26.98
CA ARG A 473 12.96 -13.25 27.67
C ARG A 473 11.78 -14.22 27.69
N LEU A 474 10.57 -13.68 27.89
CA LEU A 474 9.34 -14.46 27.94
C LEU A 474 8.95 -14.98 26.55
N LEU A 475 9.14 -14.16 25.51
CA LEU A 475 8.95 -14.57 24.12
C LEU A 475 9.94 -15.67 23.70
N GLU A 476 11.22 -15.54 24.04
CA GLU A 476 12.23 -16.58 23.79
C GLU A 476 11.91 -17.89 24.53
N LYS A 477 11.41 -17.82 25.77
CA LYS A 477 10.94 -18.99 26.52
C LYS A 477 9.75 -19.64 25.82
N SER A 478 8.73 -18.87 25.44
CA SER A 478 7.54 -19.35 24.72
C SER A 478 7.92 -20.02 23.39
N GLN A 479 8.81 -19.41 22.60
CA GLN A 479 9.26 -19.94 21.31
C GLN A 479 10.02 -21.27 21.47
N ARG A 480 10.84 -21.41 22.52
CA ARG A 480 11.54 -22.67 22.82
C ARG A 480 10.55 -23.77 23.20
N VAL A 481 9.56 -23.46 24.03
CA VAL A 481 8.51 -24.41 24.42
C VAL A 481 7.70 -24.84 23.19
N GLU A 482 7.26 -23.91 22.35
CA GLU A 482 6.56 -24.22 21.09
C GLU A 482 7.41 -25.08 20.13
N ALA A 483 8.72 -24.80 20.02
CA ALA A 483 9.62 -25.60 19.20
C ALA A 483 9.79 -27.04 19.74
N ILE A 484 9.86 -27.21 21.06
CA ILE A 484 9.92 -28.53 21.69
C ILE A 484 8.60 -29.27 21.46
N LEU A 485 7.45 -28.61 21.68
CA LEU A 485 6.14 -29.19 21.40
C LEU A 485 6.01 -29.66 19.95
N ALA A 486 6.42 -28.84 18.98
CA ALA A 486 6.41 -29.22 17.57
C ALA A 486 7.30 -30.44 17.28
N SER A 487 8.50 -30.52 17.89
CA SER A 487 9.39 -31.68 17.73
C SER A 487 8.84 -32.97 18.36
N MET A 488 8.18 -32.86 19.52
CA MET A 488 7.60 -34.00 20.24
C MET A 488 6.31 -34.49 19.56
N GLN A 489 5.48 -33.57 19.05
CA GLN A 489 4.32 -33.91 18.22
C GLN A 489 4.73 -34.65 16.93
N ALA A 490 5.80 -34.21 16.26
CA ALA A 490 6.33 -34.91 15.08
C ALA A 490 6.86 -36.32 15.40
N THR A 491 7.31 -36.55 16.64
CA THR A 491 7.81 -37.87 17.10
C THR A 491 6.67 -38.78 17.59
N GLY A 492 5.43 -38.28 17.69
CA GLY A 492 4.28 -39.05 18.18
C GLY A 492 4.30 -39.28 19.69
N ALA A 493 4.79 -38.31 20.47
CA ALA A 493 4.87 -38.39 21.94
C ALA A 493 3.49 -38.50 22.61
N GLU A 494 3.44 -39.12 23.79
CA GLU A 494 2.22 -39.27 24.59
C GLU A 494 1.69 -37.92 25.10
N ASP A 495 0.36 -37.78 25.18
CA ASP A 495 -0.32 -36.53 25.60
C ASP A 495 0.14 -36.01 26.97
N VAL A 496 0.60 -36.89 27.86
CA VAL A 496 1.10 -36.53 29.19
C VAL A 496 2.40 -35.72 29.10
N GLN A 497 3.31 -36.09 28.19
CA GLN A 497 4.58 -35.37 27.98
C GLN A 497 4.34 -33.99 27.36
N LEU A 498 3.32 -33.86 26.50
CA LEU A 498 2.93 -32.57 25.93
C LEU A 498 2.39 -31.62 27.00
N GLN A 499 1.58 -32.12 27.94
CA GLN A 499 1.06 -31.33 29.06
C GLN A 499 2.18 -30.84 30.00
N GLU A 500 3.18 -31.68 30.32
CA GLU A 500 4.33 -31.29 31.14
C GLU A 500 5.14 -30.16 30.49
N ILE A 501 5.33 -30.21 29.16
CA ILE A 501 6.03 -29.17 28.40
C ILE A 501 5.21 -27.88 28.36
N GLU A 502 3.89 -27.97 28.20
CA GLU A 502 3.01 -26.80 28.29
C GLU A 502 3.08 -26.15 29.68
N GLU A 503 3.13 -26.94 30.75
CA GLU A 503 3.23 -26.45 32.14
C GLU A 503 4.56 -25.77 32.47
N MET A 504 5.59 -25.89 31.61
CA MET A 504 6.83 -25.10 31.73
C MET A 504 6.57 -23.58 31.67
N ILE A 505 5.46 -23.15 31.07
CA ILE A 505 4.98 -21.77 31.10
C ILE A 505 3.95 -21.64 32.22
N THR A 506 4.33 -20.94 33.28
CA THR A 506 3.48 -20.76 34.46
C THR A 506 2.21 -19.97 34.11
N ALA A 507 1.09 -20.23 34.79
CA ALA A 507 -0.16 -19.48 34.60
C ALA A 507 -0.03 -17.93 34.55
N PRO A 508 0.73 -17.24 35.42
CA PRO A 508 0.93 -15.79 35.31
C PRO A 508 1.72 -15.38 34.06
N GLU A 509 2.68 -16.21 33.62
CA GLU A 509 3.44 -15.97 32.39
C GLU A 509 2.54 -16.10 31.15
N ARG A 510 1.62 -17.09 31.15
CA ARG A 510 0.61 -17.23 30.10
C ARG A 510 -0.31 -16.00 30.04
N GLN A 511 -0.77 -15.52 31.19
CA GLN A 511 -1.60 -14.29 31.23
C GLN A 511 -0.84 -13.06 30.72
N GLN A 512 0.45 -12.94 31.05
CA GLN A 512 1.30 -11.86 30.54
C GLN A 512 1.52 -11.96 29.03
N LEU A 513 1.74 -13.17 28.50
CA LEU A 513 1.84 -13.43 27.06
C LEU A 513 0.53 -13.11 26.33
N GLU A 514 -0.62 -13.48 26.89
CA GLU A 514 -1.92 -13.13 26.31
C GLU A 514 -2.14 -11.62 26.27
N ASN A 515 -1.83 -10.92 27.37
CA ASN A 515 -1.94 -9.46 27.42
C ASN A 515 -1.01 -8.80 26.40
N LEU A 516 0.22 -9.30 26.27
CA LEU A 516 1.17 -8.83 25.25
C LEU A 516 0.64 -9.06 23.83
N LYS A 517 0.17 -10.28 23.52
CA LYS A 517 -0.42 -10.61 22.20
C LYS A 517 -1.62 -9.69 21.90
N ARG A 518 -2.52 -9.45 22.86
CA ARG A 518 -3.67 -8.54 22.70
C ARG A 518 -3.22 -7.10 22.44
N ASN A 519 -2.20 -6.61 23.16
CA ASN A 519 -1.68 -5.25 22.98
C ASN A 519 -1.00 -5.09 21.62
N VAL A 520 -0.14 -6.03 21.21
CA VAL A 520 0.52 -6.01 19.91
C VAL A 520 -0.49 -6.08 18.78
N ASN A 521 -1.46 -7.01 18.83
CA ASN A 521 -2.52 -7.10 17.82
C ASN A 521 -3.35 -5.81 17.72
N LYS A 522 -3.59 -5.13 18.84
CA LYS A 522 -4.29 -3.83 18.85
C LYS A 522 -3.44 -2.73 18.20
N ILE A 523 -2.13 -2.73 18.43
CA ILE A 523 -1.19 -1.79 17.80
C ILE A 523 -1.13 -2.05 16.30
N ASP A 524 -0.98 -3.29 15.87
CA ASP A 524 -0.91 -3.67 14.45
C ASP A 524 -2.22 -3.35 13.71
N ALA A 525 -3.36 -3.61 14.33
CA ALA A 525 -4.66 -3.20 13.78
C ALA A 525 -4.79 -1.67 13.66
N SER A 526 -4.26 -0.93 14.65
CA SER A 526 -4.26 0.54 14.62
C SER A 526 -3.33 1.08 13.52
N GLU A 527 -2.18 0.44 13.29
CA GLU A 527 -1.25 0.77 12.22
C GLU A 527 -1.92 0.67 10.84
N ASN A 528 -2.63 -0.43 10.58
CA ASN A 528 -3.40 -0.65 9.35
C ASN A 528 -4.50 0.40 9.15
N GLN A 529 -5.22 0.80 10.22
CA GLN A 529 -6.26 1.83 10.15
C GLN A 529 -5.69 3.23 9.85
N VAL A 530 -4.54 3.56 10.43
CA VAL A 530 -3.86 4.84 10.14
C VAL A 530 -3.31 4.85 8.72
N ASP A 531 -2.87 3.72 8.18
CA ASP A 531 -2.45 3.67 6.77
C ASP A 531 -3.60 3.96 5.79
N GLU A 532 -4.82 3.49 6.07
CA GLU A 532 -5.99 3.83 5.25
C GLU A 532 -6.19 5.35 5.15
N THR A 533 -6.01 6.03 6.29
CA THR A 533 -6.02 7.50 6.37
C THR A 533 -4.89 8.13 5.54
N ILE A 534 -3.67 7.60 5.66
CA ILE A 534 -2.50 8.09 4.91
C ILE A 534 -2.75 7.98 3.42
N PHE A 535 -3.28 6.84 2.94
CA PHE A 535 -3.57 6.61 1.53
C PHE A 535 -4.52 7.66 0.94
N VAL A 536 -5.61 7.97 1.65
CA VAL A 536 -6.60 8.95 1.19
C VAL A 536 -6.00 10.35 1.13
N LEU A 537 -5.28 10.76 2.18
CA LEU A 537 -4.65 12.09 2.24
C LEU A 537 -3.56 12.27 1.18
N GLU A 538 -2.75 11.24 0.98
CA GLU A 538 -1.69 11.26 -0.01
C GLU A 538 -2.24 11.28 -1.44
N SER A 539 -3.24 10.46 -1.74
CA SER A 539 -3.91 10.47 -3.06
C SER A 539 -4.51 11.84 -3.36
N PHE A 540 -5.06 12.52 -2.35
CA PHE A 540 -5.54 13.89 -2.48
C PHE A 540 -4.40 14.91 -2.72
N ILE A 541 -3.27 14.78 -2.05
CA ILE A 541 -2.14 15.69 -2.23
C ILE A 541 -1.48 15.46 -3.61
N GLU A 542 -1.33 14.21 -4.05
CA GLU A 542 -0.74 13.88 -5.35
C GLU A 542 -1.61 14.34 -6.52
N SER A 543 -2.92 14.24 -6.38
CA SER A 543 -3.87 14.70 -7.41
C SER A 543 -3.92 16.23 -7.58
N THR A 544 -3.66 16.98 -6.51
CA THR A 544 -3.70 18.46 -6.55
C THR A 544 -2.40 19.08 -7.07
N VAL A 545 -1.27 18.37 -6.97
CA VAL A 545 0.02 18.81 -7.49
C VAL A 545 0.09 18.49 -8.99
N LYS A 546 -0.11 19.50 -9.84
CA LYS A 546 0.27 19.39 -11.26
C LYS A 546 1.79 19.16 -11.31
N LYS A 547 2.22 17.95 -11.67
CA LYS A 547 3.61 17.74 -12.07
C LYS A 547 3.83 18.55 -13.37
N PRO A 548 4.86 19.41 -13.43
CA PRO A 548 5.15 20.23 -14.61
C PRO A 548 5.46 19.40 -15.84
#